data_AF-A0Q318-F1
#
_entry.id   AF-A0Q318-F1
#
_cell.length_a   1.000
_cell.length_b   1.000
_cell.length_c   1.000
_cell.angle_alpha   90.00
_cell.angle_beta   90.00
_cell.angle_gamma   90.00
#
_symmetry.space_group_name_H-M   'P 1'
#
loop_
_entity.id
_entity.type
_entity.pdbx_description
1 polymer ?
#
loop_
_entity_poly.entity_id
_entity_poly.type
_entity_poly.pdbx_seq_one_letter_code
_entity_poly.pdbx_strand_id
1 'polypeptide(L)'
;MIIDTEITIALKNSIGQYDMRRLSIFKINDIGNIFKDLEVIEVSEKEIQFRIKCPICGEYHYYTYKSMSFVKGSMTICGCEKLGDPIFFIGQKEKVEDKINKYREVNENIYEMI
;
A
#
# COMPACT_ATOMS: atom_id res chain seq x y z
N MET A 1 -12.76 -21.85 -10.48
CA MET A 1 -12.42 -21.00 -9.33
C MET A 1 -12.40 -19.57 -9.83
N ILE A 2 -13.28 -18.70 -9.33
CA ILE A 2 -13.27 -17.28 -9.70
C ILE A 2 -12.23 -16.62 -8.81
N ILE A 3 -11.15 -16.11 -9.40
CA ILE A 3 -10.11 -15.36 -8.69
C ILE A 3 -10.53 -13.89 -8.75
N ASP A 4 -10.68 -13.26 -7.60
CA ASP A 4 -10.81 -11.80 -7.55
C ASP A 4 -9.46 -11.19 -7.89
N THR A 5 -9.44 -10.44 -9.00
CA THR A 5 -8.22 -9.80 -9.51
C THR A 5 -8.20 -8.31 -9.19
N GLU A 6 -9.26 -7.79 -8.57
CA GLU A 6 -9.27 -6.43 -8.07
C GLU A 6 -8.45 -6.33 -6.79
N ILE A 7 -7.53 -5.37 -6.79
CA ILE A 7 -6.76 -4.99 -5.62
C ILE A 7 -7.06 -3.53 -5.30
N THR A 8 -7.13 -3.25 -4.01
CA THR A 8 -7.20 -1.90 -3.48
C THR A 8 -5.83 -1.55 -2.94
N ILE A 9 -5.38 -0.36 -3.31
CA ILE A 9 -4.13 0.22 -2.90
C ILE A 9 -4.42 1.50 -2.15
N ALA A 10 -3.78 1.68 -1.00
CA ALA A 10 -3.84 2.92 -0.25
C ALA A 10 -2.43 3.41 0.05
N LEU A 11 -2.13 4.63 -0.38
CA LEU A 11 -0.84 5.26 -0.23
C LEU A 11 -0.97 6.46 0.71
N LYS A 12 -0.13 6.52 1.74
CA LYS A 12 -0.07 7.69 2.62
C LYS A 12 0.44 8.88 1.82
N ASN A 13 -0.10 10.06 2.06
CA ASN A 13 0.35 11.32 1.47
C ASN A 13 1.13 12.16 2.49
N SER A 14 1.63 13.32 2.07
CA SER A 14 2.46 14.21 2.88
C SER A 14 1.76 14.80 4.11
N ILE A 15 0.44 14.81 4.14
CA ILE A 15 -0.36 15.24 5.32
C ILE A 15 -0.79 14.06 6.20
N GLY A 16 -0.31 12.86 5.92
CA GLY A 16 -0.54 11.66 6.73
C GLY A 16 -1.87 10.94 6.46
N GLN A 17 -2.65 11.38 5.45
CA GLN A 17 -3.87 10.72 5.01
C GLN A 17 -3.58 9.64 3.97
N TYR A 18 -4.54 8.74 3.71
CA TYR A 18 -4.38 7.68 2.71
C TYR A 18 -5.21 7.96 1.45
N ASP A 19 -4.53 8.05 0.32
CA ASP A 19 -5.13 8.09 -1.00
C ASP A 19 -5.38 6.66 -1.50
N MET A 20 -6.66 6.32 -1.69
CA MET A 20 -7.07 4.95 -2.03
C MET A 20 -7.53 4.83 -3.49
N ARG A 21 -7.09 3.77 -4.17
CA ARG A 21 -7.43 3.45 -5.55
C ARG A 21 -7.63 1.96 -5.74
N ARG A 22 -8.59 1.59 -6.58
CA ARG A 22 -8.77 0.20 -7.03
C ARG A 22 -8.18 0.03 -8.42
N LEU A 23 -7.55 -1.11 -8.66
CA LEU A 23 -7.10 -1.53 -9.97
C LEU A 23 -7.10 -3.05 -10.07
N SER A 24 -7.05 -3.56 -11.29
CA SER A 24 -6.77 -4.98 -11.51
C SER A 24 -5.28 -5.25 -11.28
N ILE A 25 -4.95 -6.38 -10.65
CA ILE A 25 -3.56 -6.84 -10.49
C ILE A 25 -2.79 -6.90 -11.82
N PHE A 26 -3.47 -7.12 -12.94
CA PHE A 26 -2.86 -7.13 -14.27
C PHE A 26 -2.37 -5.74 -14.73
N LYS A 27 -2.87 -4.67 -14.10
CA LYS A 27 -2.47 -3.28 -14.35
C LYS A 27 -1.53 -2.75 -13.27
N ILE A 28 -0.89 -3.62 -12.47
CA ILE A 28 -0.02 -3.16 -11.39
C ILE A 28 1.19 -2.39 -11.92
N ASN A 29 1.69 -2.69 -13.12
CA ASN A 29 2.76 -1.93 -13.76
C ASN A 29 2.38 -0.47 -14.04
N ASP A 30 1.09 -0.16 -14.19
CA ASP A 30 0.60 1.20 -14.44
C ASP A 30 0.44 2.02 -13.16
N ILE A 31 0.81 1.46 -12.00
CA ILE A 31 0.61 2.11 -10.70
C ILE A 31 1.28 3.47 -10.59
N GLY A 32 2.43 3.66 -11.25
CA GLY A 32 3.15 4.94 -11.26
C GLY A 32 2.39 6.06 -11.96
N ASN A 33 1.47 5.73 -12.86
CA ASN A 33 0.56 6.71 -13.47
C ASN A 33 -0.55 7.16 -12.50
N ILE A 34 -0.84 6.33 -11.50
CA ILE A 34 -1.89 6.59 -10.49
C ILE A 34 -1.28 7.31 -9.28
N PHE A 35 -0.11 6.86 -8.84
CA PHE A 35 0.61 7.35 -7.68
C PHE A 35 2.02 7.75 -8.07
N LYS A 36 2.30 9.06 -8.09
CA LYS A 36 3.60 9.59 -8.55
C LYS A 36 4.78 9.11 -7.72
N ASP A 37 4.57 8.87 -6.43
CA ASP A 37 5.61 8.46 -5.50
C ASP A 37 5.78 6.94 -5.41
N LEU A 38 5.06 6.16 -6.24
CA LEU A 38 5.09 4.70 -6.20
C LEU A 38 5.34 4.11 -7.59
N GLU A 39 6.36 3.28 -7.69
CA GLU A 39 6.78 2.64 -8.94
C GLU A 39 6.88 1.14 -8.74
N VAL A 40 6.52 0.37 -9.76
CA VAL A 40 6.84 -1.06 -9.84
C VAL A 40 8.12 -1.20 -10.64
N ILE A 41 9.16 -1.71 -10.00
CA ILE A 41 10.50 -1.85 -10.59
C ILE A 41 10.58 -3.13 -11.41
N GLU A 42 10.01 -4.21 -10.88
CA GLU A 42 10.10 -5.54 -11.47
C GLU A 42 8.82 -6.32 -11.17
N VAL A 43 8.33 -7.04 -12.18
CA VAL A 43 7.27 -8.04 -12.05
C VAL A 43 7.75 -9.35 -12.66
N SER A 44 7.75 -10.39 -11.84
CA SER A 44 7.97 -11.76 -12.26
C SER A 44 6.82 -12.65 -11.78
N GLU A 45 6.81 -13.90 -12.25
CA GLU A 45 5.85 -14.91 -11.78
C GLU A 45 5.94 -15.14 -10.26
N LYS A 46 7.13 -14.93 -9.67
CA LYS A 46 7.38 -15.19 -8.26
C LYS A 46 7.21 -13.95 -7.41
N GLU A 47 7.71 -12.81 -7.87
CA GLU A 47 7.89 -11.61 -7.06
C GLU A 47 7.51 -10.33 -7.79
N ILE A 48 7.06 -9.34 -7.03
CA ILE A 48 6.82 -7.96 -7.44
C ILE A 48 7.67 -7.06 -6.55
N GLN A 49 8.41 -6.15 -7.17
CA GLN A 49 9.23 -5.16 -6.49
C GLN A 49 8.64 -3.77 -6.64
N PHE A 50 8.51 -3.07 -5.52
CA PHE A 50 8.03 -1.69 -5.46
C PHE A 50 9.14 -0.76 -5.01
N ARG A 51 9.25 0.39 -5.66
CA ARG A 51 9.98 1.57 -5.15
C ARG A 51 8.97 2.60 -4.72
N ILE A 52 9.10 3.11 -3.51
CA ILE A 52 8.29 4.23 -3.02
C ILE A 52 9.17 5.39 -2.60
N LYS A 53 8.80 6.62 -2.91
CA LYS A 53 9.33 7.81 -2.24
C LYS A 53 8.49 8.05 -0.98
N CYS A 54 9.08 7.85 0.19
CA CYS A 54 8.37 7.97 1.45
C CYS A 54 7.93 9.42 1.70
N PRO A 55 6.63 9.68 1.89
CA PRO A 55 6.14 11.02 2.19
C PRO A 55 6.47 11.46 3.62
N ILE A 56 6.85 10.53 4.50
CA ILE A 56 7.12 10.79 5.93
C ILE A 56 8.60 11.12 6.16
N CYS A 57 9.52 10.26 5.68
CA CYS A 57 10.96 10.42 5.92
C CYS A 57 11.71 11.01 4.71
N GLY A 58 11.07 11.14 3.55
CA GLY A 58 11.65 11.69 2.33
C GLY A 58 12.55 10.74 1.53
N GLU A 59 12.90 9.58 2.08
CA GLU A 59 13.78 8.59 1.44
C GLU A 59 13.03 7.64 0.50
N TYR A 60 13.78 6.94 -0.35
CA TYR A 60 13.22 5.83 -1.11
C TYR A 60 13.24 4.52 -0.31
N HIS A 61 12.13 3.78 -0.33
CA HIS A 61 12.07 2.41 0.19
C HIS A 61 11.78 1.41 -0.92
N TYR A 62 12.29 0.20 -0.74
CA TYR A 62 12.19 -0.89 -1.71
C TYR A 62 11.55 -2.09 -1.03
N TYR A 63 10.48 -2.62 -1.63
CA TYR A 63 9.79 -3.78 -1.09
C TYR A 63 9.63 -4.87 -2.13
N THR A 64 9.93 -6.10 -1.73
CA THR A 64 9.78 -7.29 -2.57
C THR A 64 8.74 -8.21 -1.95
N TYR A 65 7.71 -8.56 -2.72
CA TYR A 65 6.65 -9.45 -2.28
C TYR A 65 6.37 -10.54 -3.28
N LYS A 66 5.91 -11.69 -2.80
CA LYS A 66 5.49 -12.77 -3.69
C LYS A 66 4.24 -12.35 -4.48
N SER A 67 4.27 -12.49 -5.80
CA SER A 67 3.13 -12.16 -6.68
C SER A 67 1.86 -12.90 -6.26
N MET A 68 2.03 -14.13 -5.79
CA MET A 68 0.95 -14.98 -5.29
C MET A 68 0.26 -14.45 -4.03
N SER A 69 0.91 -13.58 -3.24
CA SER A 69 0.31 -12.97 -2.06
C SER A 69 -0.89 -12.09 -2.43
N PHE A 70 -0.79 -11.37 -3.55
CA PHE A 70 -1.86 -10.50 -4.03
C PHE A 70 -3.03 -11.31 -4.62
N VAL A 71 -2.73 -12.38 -5.36
CA VAL A 71 -3.74 -13.29 -5.94
C VAL A 71 -4.53 -14.04 -4.86
N LYS A 72 -3.87 -14.40 -3.74
CA LYS A 72 -4.51 -15.11 -2.62
C LYS A 72 -5.37 -14.20 -1.73
N GLY A 73 -5.51 -12.91 -2.06
CA GLY A 73 -6.30 -11.95 -1.28
C GLY A 73 -5.71 -11.64 0.11
N SER A 74 -4.41 -11.88 0.30
CA SER A 74 -3.70 -11.41 1.49
C SER A 74 -3.48 -9.89 1.41
N MET A 75 -3.54 -9.22 2.55
CA MET A 75 -3.20 -7.79 2.61
C MET A 75 -1.73 -7.66 2.98
N THR A 76 -1.01 -6.85 2.21
CA THR A 76 0.37 -6.48 2.48
C THR A 76 0.41 -5.06 3.02
N ILE A 77 1.23 -4.86 4.06
CA ILE A 77 1.49 -3.57 4.67
C ILE A 77 2.97 -3.26 4.47
N CYS A 78 3.26 -2.10 3.87
CA CYS A 78 4.61 -1.60 3.70
C CYS A 78 4.82 -0.41 4.62
N GLY A 79 5.82 -0.51 5.49
CA GLY A 79 6.16 0.52 6.47
C GLY A 79 7.46 1.26 6.13
N CYS A 80 7.59 2.47 6.64
CA CYS A 80 8.84 3.23 6.63
C CYS A 80 9.89 2.48 7.44
N GLU A 81 11.02 2.13 6.83
CA GLU A 81 12.10 1.40 7.52
C GLU A 81 12.72 2.22 8.66
N LYS A 82 12.69 3.55 8.57
CA LYS A 82 13.24 4.46 9.60
C LYS A 82 12.29 4.67 10.78
N LEU A 83 10.99 4.81 10.51
CA LEU A 83 10.01 5.28 11.49
C LEU A 83 9.03 4.18 11.96
N GLY A 84 8.98 3.05 11.25
CA GLY A 84 8.02 1.97 11.52
C GLY A 84 6.58 2.29 11.10
N ASP A 85 6.31 3.50 10.61
CA ASP A 85 4.98 3.94 10.19
C ASP A 85 4.52 3.26 8.90
N PRO A 86 3.26 2.79 8.80
CA PRO A 86 2.70 2.27 7.57
C PRO A 86 2.60 3.37 6.50
N ILE A 87 3.22 3.14 5.35
CA ILE A 87 3.16 4.07 4.22
C ILE A 87 2.15 3.58 3.18
N PHE A 88 2.08 2.27 2.97
CA PHE A 88 1.35 1.72 1.84
C PHE A 88 0.65 0.42 2.21
N PHE A 89 -0.58 0.26 1.73
CA PHE A 89 -1.40 -0.94 1.86
C PHE A 89 -1.82 -1.42 0.48
N ILE A 90 -1.86 -2.74 0.32
CA ILE A 90 -2.35 -3.39 -0.90
C ILE A 90 -3.07 -4.69 -0.53
N GLY A 91 -4.27 -4.89 -1.07
CA GLY A 91 -5.05 -6.09 -0.81
C GLY A 91 -6.53 -5.94 -1.16
N GLN A 92 -7.37 -6.80 -0.58
CA GLN A 92 -8.82 -6.71 -0.74
C GLN A 92 -9.36 -5.42 -0.09
N LYS A 93 -10.36 -4.82 -0.74
CA LYS A 93 -10.90 -3.50 -0.37
C LYS A 93 -11.30 -3.41 1.10
N GLU A 94 -12.13 -4.34 1.56
CA GLU A 94 -12.64 -4.38 2.93
C GLU A 94 -11.51 -4.42 3.95
N LYS A 95 -10.49 -5.26 3.72
CA LYS A 95 -9.34 -5.40 4.61
C LYS A 95 -8.49 -4.12 4.67
N VAL A 96 -8.31 -3.47 3.53
CA VAL A 96 -7.55 -2.21 3.44
C VAL A 96 -8.30 -1.08 4.15
N GLU A 97 -9.60 -0.93 3.89
CA GLU A 97 -10.45 0.08 4.55
C GLU A 97 -10.49 -0.12 6.06
N ASP A 98 -10.75 -1.35 6.54
CA ASP A 98 -10.76 -1.68 7.97
C ASP A 98 -9.43 -1.33 8.65
N LYS A 99 -8.30 -1.57 7.97
CA LYS A 99 -6.98 -1.29 8.53
C LYS A 99 -6.72 0.21 8.61
N ILE A 100 -7.06 0.97 7.58
CA ILE A 100 -6.90 2.43 7.55
C ILE A 100 -7.79 3.08 8.61
N ASN A 101 -9.04 2.65 8.73
CA ASN A 101 -9.97 3.18 9.73
C ASN A 101 -9.45 2.95 11.15
N LYS A 102 -8.92 1.76 11.46
CA LYS A 102 -8.26 1.50 12.75
C LYS A 102 -7.07 2.43 13.02
N TYR A 103 -6.24 2.70 12.01
CA TYR A 103 -5.12 3.65 12.17
C TYR A 103 -5.61 5.07 12.39
N ARG A 104 -6.68 5.47 11.70
CA ARG A 104 -7.29 6.79 11.86
C ARG A 104 -7.89 6.95 13.27
N GLU A 105 -8.65 5.97 13.75
CA GLU A 105 -9.22 5.98 15.10
C GLU A 105 -8.11 6.09 16.16
N VAL A 106 -7.01 5.34 16.03
CA VAL A 106 -5.89 5.43 16.98
C VAL A 106 -5.26 6.82 16.96
N ASN A 107 -5.05 7.42 15.78
CA ASN A 107 -4.50 8.76 15.70
C ASN A 107 -5.46 9.82 16.25
N GLU A 108 -6.75 9.76 15.91
CA GLU A 108 -7.77 10.68 16.46
C GLU A 108 -7.80 10.60 17.99
N ASN A 109 -7.79 9.39 18.56
CA ASN A 109 -7.71 9.22 20.03
C ASN A 109 -6.42 9.79 20.63
N ILE A 110 -5.26 9.62 19.98
CA ILE A 110 -4.00 10.20 20.48
C ILE A 110 -4.06 11.74 20.45
N TYR A 111 -4.59 12.33 19.37
CA TYR A 111 -4.73 13.78 19.25
C TYR A 111 -5.80 14.36 20.19
N GLU A 112 -6.82 13.59 20.58
CA GLU A 112 -7.78 13.97 21.63
C GLU A 112 -7.19 13.89 23.04
N MET A 113 -6.09 13.15 23.23
CA MET A 113 -5.42 13.00 24.52
C MET A 113 -4.33 14.07 24.79
N ILE A 114 -4.00 14.92 23.81
CA ILE A 114 -3.01 16.01 23.91
C ILE A 114 -3.71 17.35 24.10
#